data_AF-A0A015JQU1-F1
#
_entry.id   AF-A0A015JQU1-F1
#
_cell.length_a   1.000
_cell.length_b   1.000
_cell.length_c   1.000
_cell.angle_alpha   90.00
_cell.angle_beta   90.00
_cell.angle_gamma   90.00
#
_symmetry.space_group_name_H-M   'P 1'
#
loop_
_entity.id
_entity.type
_entity.pdbx_description
1 polymer ?
#
loop_
_entity_poly.entity_id
_entity_poly.type
_entity_poly.pdbx_seq_one_letter_code
_entity_poly.pdbx_strand_id
1 'polypeptide(L)'
;MVDQYLKEGSIIANTYEIIRKVNIMIIRETNTTDGIFIKEILYKSNGYWKMRNVTLDYKHPGEYFILSLPPLQYRNLRVLKIFIDIYYDDFSTYRNVYHSLGGVYVQLGNMPFDIRKLVRNHFVLGFIPFGGCFEDFIRPFIKDMKRLEKGTLMNI
;
A
#
# COMPACT_ATOMS: atom_id res chain seq x y z
N MET A 1 12.18 -7.59 18.08
CA MET A 1 13.45 -6.96 18.50
C MET A 1 14.22 -6.58 17.25
N VAL A 2 14.12 -5.32 16.80
CA VAL A 2 15.22 -4.48 16.25
C VAL A 2 14.71 -3.03 16.34
N ASP A 3 14.58 -2.50 17.56
CA ASP A 3 14.53 -1.05 17.81
C ASP A 3 15.96 -0.54 18.03
N GLN A 4 16.86 -0.86 17.10
CA GLN A 4 18.14 -0.18 17.06
C GLN A 4 17.93 1.11 16.29
N TYR A 5 17.92 2.21 17.05
CA TYR A 5 17.98 3.58 16.60
C TYR A 5 19.01 3.75 15.47
N LEU A 6 18.57 3.63 14.22
CA LEU A 6 19.32 4.15 13.09
C LEU A 6 19.34 5.66 13.29
N LYS A 7 20.46 6.17 13.79
CA LYS A 7 20.70 7.62 13.79
C LYS A 7 20.85 8.03 12.34
N GLU A 8 19.99 8.94 11.92
CA GLU A 8 20.09 9.55 10.60
C GLU A 8 21.46 10.24 10.52
N GLY A 9 22.35 9.67 9.71
CA GLY A 9 23.72 10.14 9.53
C GLY A 9 23.87 10.64 8.11
N SER A 10 24.02 11.94 7.95
CA SER A 10 24.39 12.54 6.66
C SER A 10 25.87 12.86 6.67
N ILE A 11 26.59 12.45 5.64
CA ILE A 11 27.98 12.85 5.39
C ILE A 11 27.95 13.80 4.19
N ILE A 12 28.44 15.02 4.40
CA ILE A 12 28.74 15.93 3.30
C ILE A 12 30.15 15.55 2.82
N ALA A 13 30.24 15.01 1.62
CA ALA A 13 31.51 14.66 0.98
C ALA A 13 31.74 15.58 -0.23
N ASN A 14 32.95 16.09 -0.36
CA ASN A 14 33.33 16.84 -1.55
C ASN A 14 33.54 15.89 -2.72
N THR A 15 33.30 16.34 -3.95
CA THR A 15 33.41 15.48 -5.14
C THR A 15 34.82 14.95 -5.38
N TYR A 16 35.86 15.63 -4.89
CA TYR A 16 37.25 15.17 -4.94
C TYR A 16 37.60 14.10 -3.88
N GLU A 17 36.74 13.87 -2.88
CA GLU A 17 36.88 12.80 -1.89
C GLU A 17 36.25 11.48 -2.37
N ILE A 18 35.58 11.48 -3.53
CA ILE A 18 34.97 10.29 -4.11
C ILE A 18 36.06 9.44 -4.78
N ILE A 19 36.48 8.38 -4.09
CA ILE A 19 37.55 7.48 -4.56
C ILE A 19 37.10 6.60 -5.74
N ARG A 20 35.84 6.14 -5.74
CA ARG A 20 35.32 5.23 -6.76
C ARG A 20 33.79 5.21 -6.81
N LYS A 21 33.22 5.10 -8.00
CA LYS A 21 31.79 4.75 -8.18
C LYS A 21 31.63 3.23 -8.18
N VAL A 22 30.66 2.72 -7.42
CA VAL A 22 30.34 1.29 -7.41
C VAL A 22 28.91 1.10 -7.92
N ASN A 23 28.74 0.10 -8.80
CA ASN A 23 27.42 -0.28 -9.26
C ASN A 23 26.73 -1.10 -8.18
N ILE A 24 25.55 -0.65 -7.77
CA ILE A 24 24.67 -1.36 -6.84
C ILE A 24 23.46 -1.85 -7.62
N MET A 25 23.15 -3.13 -7.50
CA MET A 25 22.03 -3.74 -8.21
C MET A 25 20.91 -4.17 -7.25
N ILE A 26 19.67 -4.05 -7.69
CA ILE A 26 18.53 -4.72 -7.05
C ILE A 26 18.36 -6.07 -7.74
N ILE A 27 18.65 -7.14 -7.01
CA ILE A 27 18.55 -8.51 -7.52
C ILE A 27 17.17 -9.06 -7.18
N ARG A 28 16.34 -9.26 -8.21
CA ARG A 28 14.97 -9.78 -8.07
C ARG A 28 14.90 -11.31 -8.24
N GLU A 29 15.95 -11.93 -8.75
CA GLU A 29 16.05 -13.38 -9.02
C GLU A 29 17.39 -13.93 -8.52
N THR A 30 17.46 -15.23 -8.22
CA THR A 30 18.57 -15.85 -7.47
C THR A 30 19.91 -15.98 -8.21
N ASN A 31 20.06 -15.45 -9.42
CA ASN A 31 21.08 -15.95 -10.36
C ASN A 31 22.35 -15.10 -10.51
N THR A 32 22.56 -14.07 -9.68
CA THR A 32 23.81 -13.28 -9.69
C THR A 32 24.41 -13.16 -8.30
N THR A 33 25.60 -13.74 -8.10
CA THR A 33 26.37 -13.69 -6.84
C THR A 33 27.50 -12.67 -6.83
N ASP A 34 27.86 -12.12 -8.00
CA ASP A 34 28.99 -11.20 -8.13
C ASP A 34 28.52 -9.74 -8.12
N GLY A 35 28.99 -8.96 -7.14
CA GLY A 35 28.75 -7.52 -7.04
C GLY A 35 28.14 -7.06 -5.71
N ILE A 36 27.86 -5.76 -5.60
CA ILE A 36 27.11 -5.19 -4.46
C ILE A 36 25.64 -5.16 -4.83
N PHE A 37 24.80 -5.75 -3.99
CA PHE A 37 23.37 -5.81 -4.22
C PHE A 37 22.56 -5.46 -2.97
N ILE A 38 21.36 -4.93 -3.20
CA ILE A 38 20.36 -4.67 -2.15
C ILE A 38 19.56 -5.95 -1.93
N LYS A 39 19.56 -6.50 -0.72
CA LYS A 39 18.72 -7.67 -0.36
C LYS A 39 17.39 -7.28 0.29
N GLU A 40 17.37 -6.15 0.98
CA GLU A 40 16.24 -5.76 1.83
C GLU A 40 15.98 -4.26 1.73
N ILE A 41 14.72 -3.89 1.93
CA ILE A 41 14.24 -2.52 1.95
C ILE A 41 13.77 -2.21 3.35
N LEU A 42 14.36 -1.17 3.94
CA LEU A 42 13.91 -0.56 5.17
C LEU A 42 12.83 0.49 4.85
N TYR A 43 11.68 0.41 5.53
CA TYR A 43 10.59 1.39 5.38
C TYR A 43 9.91 1.64 6.72
N LYS A 44 9.26 2.79 6.87
CA LYS A 44 8.50 3.14 8.07
C LYS A 44 7.01 2.90 7.84
N SER A 45 6.37 2.13 8.73
CA SER A 45 4.95 1.80 8.67
C SER A 45 4.34 1.91 10.06
N ASN A 46 3.31 2.76 10.18
CA ASN A 46 2.65 3.08 11.46
C ASN A 46 3.63 3.54 12.55
N GLY A 47 4.65 4.32 12.18
CA GLY A 47 5.67 4.81 13.11
C GLY A 47 6.82 3.83 13.37
N TYR A 48 6.70 2.56 12.98
CA TYR A 48 7.71 1.52 13.21
C TYR A 48 8.55 1.27 11.97
N TRP A 49 9.85 1.06 12.17
CA TRP A 49 10.74 0.58 11.11
C TRP A 49 10.46 -0.90 10.82
N LYS A 50 10.34 -1.22 9.54
CA LYS A 50 10.11 -2.58 9.04
C LYS A 50 11.09 -2.86 7.91
N MET A 51 11.53 -4.12 7.85
CA MET A 51 12.34 -4.65 6.75
C MET A 51 11.46 -5.50 5.84
N ARG A 52 11.71 -5.46 4.53
CA ARG A 52 11.10 -6.38 3.56
C ARG A 52 12.14 -6.83 2.54
N ASN A 53 12.01 -8.06 2.04
CA ASN A 53 12.88 -8.57 0.99
C ASN A 53 12.73 -7.74 -0.31
N VAL A 54 13.83 -7.46 -0.99
CA VAL A 54 13.86 -6.64 -2.21
C VAL A 54 13.05 -7.25 -3.36
N THR A 55 12.84 -8.57 -3.37
CA THR A 55 11.99 -9.25 -4.38
C THR A 55 10.53 -8.80 -4.34
N LEU A 56 10.13 -8.12 -3.25
CA LEU A 56 8.80 -7.55 -3.05
C LEU A 56 8.78 -6.03 -3.32
N ASP A 57 9.85 -5.45 -3.89
CA ASP A 57 9.96 -4.00 -4.12
C ASP A 57 8.82 -3.48 -5.02
N TYR A 58 8.52 -4.20 -6.09
CA TYR A 58 7.46 -3.90 -7.05
C TYR A 58 6.10 -4.54 -6.72
N LYS A 59 6.03 -5.44 -5.74
CA LYS A 59 4.79 -6.15 -5.42
C LYS A 59 3.95 -5.35 -4.43
N HIS A 60 2.67 -5.19 -4.75
CA HIS A 60 1.72 -4.62 -3.80
C HIS A 60 1.56 -5.56 -2.59
N PRO A 61 1.44 -5.09 -1.33
CA PRO A 61 1.18 -5.94 -0.16
C PRO A 61 0.06 -6.96 -0.33
N GLY A 62 -0.97 -6.61 -1.10
CA GLY A 62 -2.06 -7.53 -1.44
C GLY A 62 -1.62 -8.80 -2.18
N GLU A 63 -0.55 -8.73 -2.97
CA GLU A 63 -0.04 -9.82 -3.83
C GLU A 63 0.77 -10.88 -3.08
N TYR A 64 1.39 -10.54 -1.95
CA TYR A 64 2.24 -11.48 -1.19
C TYR A 64 1.76 -11.75 0.23
N PHE A 65 0.68 -11.10 0.68
CA PHE A 65 0.11 -11.36 2.00
C PHE A 65 -0.48 -12.77 2.08
N ILE A 66 0.09 -13.59 2.97
CA ILE A 66 -0.31 -14.97 3.25
C ILE A 66 -1.65 -14.96 3.99
N LEU A 67 -2.60 -15.78 3.51
CA LEU A 67 -3.90 -15.93 4.16
C LEU A 67 -3.76 -16.75 5.45
N SER A 68 -4.43 -16.29 6.50
CA SER A 68 -4.78 -17.17 7.61
C SER A 68 -5.76 -18.23 7.12
N LEU A 69 -5.56 -19.48 7.59
CA LEU A 69 -6.53 -20.54 7.33
C LEU A 69 -7.88 -20.13 7.92
N PRO A 70 -9.00 -20.37 7.20
CA PRO A 70 -10.31 -20.11 7.76
C PRO A 70 -10.53 -20.96 9.03
N PRO A 71 -11.38 -20.50 9.97
CA PRO A 71 -11.80 -21.31 11.10
C PRO A 71 -12.29 -22.69 10.63
N LEU A 72 -12.07 -23.74 11.44
CA LEU A 72 -12.37 -25.13 11.07
C LEU A 72 -13.81 -25.32 10.57
N GLN A 73 -14.77 -24.58 11.15
CA GLN A 73 -16.18 -24.61 10.78
C GLN A 73 -16.47 -24.17 9.32
N TYR A 74 -15.53 -23.49 8.66
CA TYR A 74 -15.66 -23.00 7.28
C TYR A 74 -14.64 -23.64 6.32
N ARG A 75 -13.97 -24.73 6.73
CA ARG A 75 -12.92 -25.38 5.92
C ARG A 75 -13.41 -25.85 4.54
N ASN A 76 -14.70 -26.17 4.42
CA ASN A 76 -15.31 -26.63 3.16
C ASN A 76 -15.83 -25.49 2.27
N LEU A 77 -15.75 -24.24 2.72
CA LEU A 77 -16.23 -23.09 1.96
C LEU A 77 -15.09 -22.46 1.15
N ARG A 78 -15.43 -21.95 -0.04
CA ARG A 78 -14.50 -21.14 -0.82
C ARG A 78 -14.25 -19.81 -0.11
N VAL A 79 -13.00 -19.57 0.27
CA VAL A 79 -12.58 -18.27 0.83
C VAL A 79 -12.21 -17.33 -0.30
N LEU A 80 -12.84 -16.16 -0.34
CA LEU A 80 -12.50 -15.07 -1.26
C LEU A 80 -11.75 -13.97 -0.51
N LYS A 81 -10.67 -13.47 -1.12
CA LYS A 81 -9.87 -12.36 -0.58
C LYS A 81 -10.11 -11.12 -1.44
N ILE A 82 -10.60 -10.06 -0.81
CA ILE A 82 -10.78 -8.77 -1.45
C ILE A 82 -9.79 -7.78 -0.83
N PHE A 83 -9.08 -7.06 -1.68
CA PHE A 83 -8.25 -5.92 -1.33
C PHE A 83 -8.95 -4.66 -1.84
N ILE A 84 -9.00 -3.61 -1.01
CA ILE A 84 -9.67 -2.35 -1.34
C ILE A 84 -8.64 -1.24 -1.29
N ASP A 85 -8.48 -0.56 -2.42
CA ASP A 85 -7.74 0.69 -2.54
C ASP A 85 -8.69 1.86 -2.27
N ILE A 86 -8.26 2.82 -1.45
CA ILE A 86 -9.02 4.04 -1.13
C ILE A 86 -8.22 5.23 -1.63
N TYR A 87 -8.86 6.11 -2.38
CA TYR A 87 -8.28 7.35 -2.89
C TYR A 87 -9.04 8.54 -2.33
N TYR A 88 -8.30 9.58 -1.93
CA TYR A 88 -8.84 10.88 -1.58
C TYR A 88 -8.17 11.93 -2.48
N ASP A 89 -8.96 12.69 -3.22
CA ASP A 89 -8.46 13.76 -4.09
C ASP A 89 -9.26 15.06 -3.90
N ASP A 90 -8.67 16.19 -4.31
CA ASP A 90 -9.36 17.50 -4.29
C ASP A 90 -10.33 17.68 -5.48
N PHE A 91 -10.91 16.58 -5.95
CA PHE A 91 -11.94 16.54 -6.99
C PHE A 91 -11.55 17.35 -8.24
N SER A 92 -10.32 17.07 -8.72
CA SER A 92 -9.63 17.84 -9.76
C SER A 92 -10.42 18.02 -11.06
N THR A 93 -11.38 17.13 -11.32
CA THR A 93 -12.28 17.15 -12.48
C THR A 93 -13.40 18.20 -12.39
N TYR A 94 -13.74 18.71 -11.20
CA TYR A 94 -14.84 19.66 -10.98
C TYR A 94 -14.43 20.94 -10.23
N ARG A 95 -13.12 21.22 -10.21
CA ARG A 95 -12.49 22.37 -9.52
C ARG A 95 -13.14 23.73 -9.83
N ASN A 96 -13.81 23.85 -10.97
CA ASN A 96 -14.41 25.11 -11.44
C ASN A 96 -15.89 25.30 -11.05
N VAL A 97 -16.56 24.27 -10.49
CA VAL A 97 -18.01 24.31 -10.22
C VAL A 97 -18.31 24.35 -8.72
N TYR A 98 -17.47 23.71 -7.91
CA TYR A 98 -17.61 23.66 -6.45
C TYR A 98 -16.30 24.09 -5.78
N HIS A 99 -16.38 24.99 -4.79
CA HIS A 99 -15.24 25.29 -3.92
C HIS A 99 -14.67 23.98 -3.35
N SER A 100 -13.35 23.83 -3.37
CA SER A 100 -12.54 22.67 -2.92
C SER A 100 -13.35 21.56 -2.23
N LEU A 101 -13.92 20.67 -3.04
CA LEU A 101 -14.62 19.47 -2.59
C LEU A 101 -13.62 18.31 -2.61
N GLY A 102 -13.61 17.46 -1.59
CA GLY A 102 -12.76 16.28 -1.57
C GLY A 102 -13.53 15.04 -2.03
N GLY A 103 -13.10 14.37 -3.09
CA GLY A 103 -13.68 13.09 -3.53
C GLY A 103 -13.04 11.91 -2.82
N VAL A 104 -13.84 11.01 -2.26
CA VAL A 104 -13.35 9.73 -1.74
C VAL A 104 -13.85 8.60 -2.63
N TYR A 105 -12.92 7.79 -3.12
CA TYR A 105 -13.20 6.68 -4.03
C TYR A 105 -12.61 5.38 -3.50
N VAL A 106 -13.24 4.28 -3.88
CA VAL A 106 -12.78 2.93 -3.59
C VAL A 106 -12.66 2.10 -4.86
N GLN A 107 -11.68 1.21 -4.88
CA GLN A 107 -11.45 0.28 -5.98
C GLN A 107 -11.09 -1.09 -5.44
N LEU A 108 -11.53 -2.16 -6.15
CA LEU A 108 -11.07 -3.51 -5.83
C LEU A 108 -9.66 -3.72 -6.37
N GLY A 109 -8.70 -3.80 -5.47
CA GLY A 109 -7.29 -3.95 -5.83
C GLY A 109 -6.95 -5.34 -6.40
N ASN A 110 -7.87 -6.32 -6.33
CA ASN A 110 -7.72 -7.61 -7.02
C ASN A 110 -7.89 -7.53 -8.54
N MET A 111 -8.38 -6.41 -9.08
CA MET A 111 -8.52 -6.24 -10.52
C MET A 111 -7.14 -6.14 -11.21
N PRO A 112 -6.99 -6.69 -12.43
CA PRO A 112 -5.77 -6.48 -13.22
C PRO A 112 -5.46 -5.00 -13.39
N PHE A 113 -4.18 -4.66 -13.46
CA PHE A 113 -3.74 -3.26 -13.50
C PHE A 113 -4.41 -2.43 -14.60
N ASP A 114 -4.56 -2.98 -15.80
CA ASP A 114 -5.18 -2.27 -16.93
C ASP A 114 -6.68 -2.03 -16.71
N ILE A 115 -7.34 -2.91 -15.97
CA ILE A 115 -8.73 -2.74 -15.56
C ILE A 115 -8.84 -1.71 -14.43
N ARG A 116 -7.87 -1.69 -13.51
CA ARG A 116 -7.84 -0.70 -12.41
C ARG A 116 -7.72 0.73 -12.91
N LYS A 117 -7.00 0.99 -14.00
CA LYS A 117 -6.88 2.34 -14.59
C LYS A 117 -8.19 2.92 -15.10
N LEU A 118 -9.20 2.10 -15.37
CA LEU A 118 -10.45 2.58 -15.95
C LEU A 118 -11.28 3.31 -14.89
N VAL A 119 -11.65 4.57 -15.16
CA VAL A 119 -12.44 5.41 -14.25
C VAL A 119 -13.75 4.74 -13.82
N ARG A 120 -14.40 3.99 -14.72
CA ARG A 120 -15.62 3.21 -14.43
C ARG A 120 -15.48 2.17 -13.30
N ASN A 121 -14.24 1.80 -12.96
CA ASN A 121 -13.92 0.85 -11.90
C ASN A 121 -13.47 1.53 -10.60
N HIS A 122 -13.66 2.85 -10.50
CA HIS A 122 -13.52 3.62 -9.28
C HIS A 122 -14.93 3.94 -8.77
N PHE A 123 -15.28 3.43 -7.61
CA PHE A 123 -16.58 3.63 -7.00
C PHE A 123 -16.50 4.83 -6.06
N VAL A 124 -17.42 5.78 -6.20
CA VAL A 124 -17.50 6.93 -5.29
C VAL A 124 -18.01 6.45 -3.93
N LEU A 125 -17.21 6.64 -2.89
CA LEU A 125 -17.62 6.39 -1.50
C LEU A 125 -18.38 7.59 -0.94
N GLY A 126 -17.96 8.80 -1.31
CA GLY A 126 -18.65 10.03 -0.95
C GLY A 126 -17.82 11.28 -1.23
N PHE A 127 -18.38 12.41 -0.83
CA PHE A 127 -17.74 13.72 -0.96
C PHE A 127 -17.58 14.38 0.40
N ILE A 128 -16.47 15.06 0.59
CA ILE A 128 -16.16 15.83 1.78
C ILE A 128 -16.34 17.31 1.43
N PRO A 129 -17.29 18.01 2.08
CA PRO A 129 -17.52 19.42 1.80
C PRO A 129 -16.34 20.27 2.26
N PHE A 130 -16.27 21.49 1.74
CA PHE A 130 -15.27 22.47 2.16
C PHE A 130 -15.28 22.66 3.69
N GLY A 131 -14.11 22.57 4.31
CA GLY A 131 -13.96 22.64 5.78
C GLY A 131 -14.28 21.34 6.52
N GLY A 132 -14.70 20.27 5.82
CA GLY A 132 -14.92 18.94 6.40
C GLY A 132 -13.61 18.21 6.69
N CYS A 133 -13.61 17.38 7.74
CA CYS A 133 -12.46 16.58 8.14
C CYS A 133 -12.49 15.19 7.47
N PHE A 134 -11.41 14.83 6.76
CA PHE A 134 -11.27 13.49 6.16
C PHE A 134 -11.34 12.37 7.20
N GLU A 135 -10.72 12.56 8.37
CA GLU A 135 -10.67 11.54 9.40
C GLU A 135 -12.07 11.20 9.95
N ASP A 136 -12.91 12.21 10.13
CA ASP A 136 -14.29 12.03 10.59
C ASP A 136 -15.13 11.29 9.56
N PHE A 137 -14.95 11.62 8.28
CA PHE A 137 -15.61 10.93 7.17
C PHE A 137 -15.19 9.46 7.06
N ILE A 138 -13.88 9.17 7.10
CA ILE A 138 -13.37 7.83 6.80
C ILE A 138 -13.50 6.87 7.98
N ARG A 139 -13.54 7.37 9.22
CA ARG A 139 -13.62 6.58 10.45
C ARG A 139 -14.74 5.53 10.45
N PRO A 140 -16.02 5.86 10.16
CA PRO A 140 -17.08 4.87 10.08
C PRO A 140 -16.81 3.80 9.01
N PHE A 141 -16.31 4.18 7.83
CA PHE A 141 -15.95 3.23 6.78
C PHE A 141 -14.88 2.23 7.24
N ILE A 142 -13.80 2.71 7.86
CA ILE A 142 -12.75 1.84 8.41
C ILE A 142 -13.29 0.90 9.50
N LYS A 143 -14.23 1.37 10.32
CA LYS A 143 -14.88 0.53 11.35
C LYS A 143 -15.65 -0.62 10.71
N ASP A 144 -16.39 -0.36 9.64
CA ASP A 144 -17.11 -1.40 8.90
C ASP A 144 -16.17 -2.36 8.18
N MET A 145 -15.08 -1.85 7.59
CA MET A 145 -14.04 -2.68 6.96
C MET A 145 -13.36 -3.62 7.97
N LYS A 146 -13.07 -3.15 9.19
CA LYS A 146 -12.54 -4.01 10.28
C LYS A 146 -13.52 -5.08 10.72
N ARG A 147 -14.83 -4.84 10.61
CA ARG A 147 -15.83 -5.89 10.85
C ARG A 147 -15.80 -6.91 9.71
N LEU A 148 -15.72 -6.45 8.47
CA LEU A 148 -15.65 -7.30 7.28
C LEU A 148 -14.37 -8.16 7.24
N GLU A 149 -13.25 -7.63 7.72
CA GLU A 149 -11.96 -8.33 7.82
C GLU A 149 -12.04 -9.63 8.65
N LYS A 150 -12.98 -9.72 9.60
CA LYS A 150 -13.23 -10.94 10.39
C LYS A 150 -13.85 -12.08 9.57
N GLY A 151 -14.22 -11.81 8.32
CA GLY A 151 -14.96 -12.71 7.46
C GLY A 151 -16.46 -12.60 7.67
N THR A 152 -17.21 -12.77 6.57
CA THR A 152 -18.67 -12.86 6.58
C THR A 152 -19.09 -13.96 5.62
N LEU A 153 -20.14 -14.70 5.97
CA LEU A 153 -20.70 -15.68 5.06
C LEU A 153 -21.53 -14.93 4.00
N MET A 154 -21.22 -15.17 2.73
CA MET A 154 -21.97 -14.60 1.60
C MET A 154 -22.60 -15.74 0.81
N ASN A 155 -23.86 -15.54 0.42
CA ASN A 155 -24.50 -16.34 -0.62
C ASN A 155 -24.22 -15.63 -1.95
N ILE A 156 -23.44 -16.26 -2.83
CA ILE A 156 -22.94 -15.67 -4.08
C ILE A 156 -23.67 -16.33 -5.25
#